data_AF-A0A8H3CU73-F1
#
_entry.id   AF-A0A8H3CU73-F1
#
_cell.length_a   1.000
_cell.length_b   1.000
_cell.length_c   1.000
_cell.angle_alpha   90.00
_cell.angle_beta   90.00
_cell.angle_gamma   90.00
#
_symmetry.space_group_name_H-M   'P 1'
#
loop_
_entity.id
_entity.type
_entity.pdbx_description
1 polymer ?
#
loop_
_entity_poly.entity_id
_entity_poly.type
_entity_poly.pdbx_seq_one_letter_code
_entity_poly.pdbx_strand_id
1 'polypeptide(L)'
;MIKAHPLASLVEALGFNPELRGTDSNEVSQHVVKFLENCPFPDVQTVPKWPWIADTIETEVTLQEIDNLFCANLVDIDDRAFHWRCDIEKQLLIPILSERTQSNELDPDDLNSEVIFKLTVKGSAPPLKTIGPLTRFLLRADTIFRQIREDPKINEEFVYYPYLTSTFGSYYWVDDELLKVTPSSYHRHELAEKVSRALLKGIEMVGASHLELAVMGDVFVCGRCRLQKVKSWQGMVQHYLDEIRSWSVSLLVYPRFKTLHPTGYYNAHSITCSIDNSPLTRVATDQEVTEMNMESVQLDNPISCIPCKNYARMYVSTNMEAMECHLERA
;
A
#
# COMPACT_ATOMS: atom_id res chain seq x y z
N MET A 1 32.71 2.77 6.27
CA MET A 1 31.58 2.98 7.20
C MET A 1 30.35 3.03 6.32
N ILE A 2 29.57 1.95 6.26
CA ILE A 2 28.36 1.90 5.43
C ILE A 2 27.44 3.00 5.95
N LYS A 3 27.04 3.96 5.10
CA LYS A 3 26.05 4.95 5.50
C LYS A 3 24.78 4.22 5.93
N ALA A 4 24.12 4.74 6.96
CA ALA A 4 22.82 4.24 7.38
C ALA A 4 21.87 4.15 6.18
N HIS A 5 21.10 3.07 6.10
CA HIS A 5 20.14 2.81 5.03
C HIS A 5 19.27 4.06 4.76
N PRO A 6 18.92 4.39 3.50
CA PRO A 6 18.20 5.63 3.16
C PRO A 6 16.88 5.82 3.92
N LEU A 7 16.24 4.70 4.28
CA LEU A 7 14.98 4.66 5.02
C LEU A 7 15.15 4.32 6.52
N ALA A 8 16.39 4.24 7.02
CA ALA A 8 16.69 3.87 8.41
C ALA A 8 15.97 4.76 9.42
N SER A 9 15.94 6.08 9.20
CA SER A 9 15.33 7.01 10.15
C SER A 9 13.82 6.79 10.34
N LEU A 10 13.12 6.25 9.33
CA LEU A 10 11.70 5.89 9.46
C LEU A 10 11.55 4.65 10.36
N VAL A 11 12.38 3.64 10.13
CA VAL A 11 12.40 2.40 10.91
C VAL A 11 12.76 2.67 12.37
N GLU A 12 13.76 3.51 12.61
CA GLU A 12 14.14 3.99 13.94
C GLU A 12 13.02 4.77 14.61
N ALA A 13 12.32 5.66 13.88
CA ALA A 13 11.17 6.39 14.43
C ALA A 13 10.00 5.46 14.82
N LEU A 14 9.87 4.32 14.14
CA LEU A 14 8.93 3.27 14.51
C LEU A 14 9.42 2.42 15.71
N GLY A 15 10.66 2.60 16.16
CA GLY A 15 11.25 1.91 17.31
C GLY A 15 11.91 0.58 16.96
N PHE A 16 12.20 0.34 15.68
CA PHE A 16 12.88 -0.86 15.20
C PHE A 16 14.37 -0.59 14.95
N ASN A 17 15.19 -1.64 15.00
CA ASN A 17 16.58 -1.56 14.62
C ASN A 17 16.71 -1.63 13.08
N PRO A 18 17.35 -0.67 12.40
CA PRO A 18 17.55 -0.75 10.95
C PRO A 18 18.53 -1.86 10.51
N GLU A 19 19.28 -2.45 11.44
CA GLU A 19 20.21 -3.57 11.18
C GLU A 19 19.55 -4.95 11.35
N LEU A 20 18.22 -5.01 11.48
CA LEU A 20 17.47 -6.27 11.56
C LEU A 20 17.80 -7.17 10.36
N ARG A 21 18.10 -8.44 10.64
CA ARG A 21 18.32 -9.47 9.61
C ARG A 21 17.14 -10.43 9.58
N GLY A 22 16.86 -11.03 8.42
CA GLY A 22 15.71 -11.91 8.17
C GLY A 22 15.65 -13.21 9.00
N THR A 23 16.46 -13.37 10.03
CA THR A 23 16.40 -14.50 10.98
C THR A 23 15.38 -14.30 12.11
N ASP A 24 14.83 -13.10 12.26
CA ASP A 24 13.82 -12.81 13.28
C ASP A 24 12.47 -13.43 12.90
N SER A 25 11.91 -14.23 13.80
CA SER A 25 10.67 -14.99 13.58
C SER A 25 9.38 -14.18 13.75
N ASN A 26 9.46 -12.91 14.15
CA ASN A 26 8.28 -12.06 14.34
C ASN A 26 7.82 -11.46 13.00
N GLU A 27 6.54 -11.65 12.64
CA GLU A 27 5.92 -11.10 11.43
C GLU A 27 6.14 -9.58 11.31
N VAL A 28 6.11 -8.85 12.42
CA VAL A 28 6.35 -7.40 12.45
C VAL A 28 7.78 -7.06 12.00
N SER A 29 8.77 -7.81 12.46
CA SER A 29 10.17 -7.65 12.03
C SER A 29 10.33 -7.99 10.55
N GLN A 30 9.59 -8.97 10.03
CA GLN A 30 9.63 -9.34 8.61
C GLN A 30 9.11 -8.21 7.71
N HIS A 31 8.06 -7.49 8.12
CA HIS A 31 7.60 -6.30 7.38
C HIS A 31 8.68 -5.23 7.29
N VAL A 32 9.41 -4.99 8.39
CA VAL A 32 10.52 -4.02 8.42
C VAL A 32 11.69 -4.47 7.56
N VAL A 33 12.11 -5.73 7.66
CA VAL A 33 13.19 -6.29 6.83
C VAL A 33 12.82 -6.21 5.36
N LYS A 34 11.62 -6.67 4.98
CA LYS A 34 11.13 -6.61 3.60
C LYS A 34 11.08 -5.17 3.10
N PHE A 35 10.64 -4.22 3.93
CA PHE A 35 10.61 -2.81 3.57
C PHE A 35 12.00 -2.24 3.25
N LEU A 36 13.00 -2.57 4.07
CA LEU A 36 14.39 -2.15 3.84
C LEU A 36 14.98 -2.82 2.60
N GLU A 37 14.78 -4.13 2.44
CA GLU A 37 15.25 -4.89 1.27
C GLU A 37 14.65 -4.41 -0.06
N ASN A 38 13.43 -3.87 -0.02
CA ASN A 38 12.77 -3.33 -1.21
C ASN A 38 13.13 -1.87 -1.50
N CYS A 39 14.02 -1.24 -0.73
CA CYS A 39 14.49 0.10 -1.08
C CYS A 39 15.10 0.10 -2.50
N PRO A 40 14.62 0.95 -3.43
CA PRO A 40 15.04 0.86 -4.81
C PRO A 40 16.54 1.08 -4.93
N PHE A 41 17.19 0.16 -5.65
CA PHE A 41 18.61 0.24 -6.00
C PHE A 41 18.78 0.10 -7.53
N PRO A 42 19.78 0.77 -8.13
CA PRO A 42 20.06 0.64 -9.56
C PRO A 42 20.16 -0.83 -10.00
N ASP A 43 19.46 -1.17 -11.08
CA ASP A 43 19.39 -2.54 -11.60
C ASP A 43 20.69 -2.98 -12.32
N VAL A 44 20.75 -4.27 -12.65
CA VAL A 44 21.89 -4.90 -13.35
C VAL A 44 22.14 -4.34 -14.75
N GLN A 45 21.22 -3.58 -15.32
CA GLN A 45 21.42 -2.89 -16.61
C GLN A 45 21.92 -1.46 -16.43
N THR A 46 21.72 -0.88 -15.24
CA THR A 46 22.09 0.50 -14.90
C THR A 46 23.49 0.55 -14.30
N VAL A 47 23.80 -0.34 -13.36
CA VAL A 47 25.08 -0.39 -12.64
C VAL A 47 26.28 -0.55 -13.59
N PRO A 48 26.26 -1.45 -14.61
CA PRO A 48 27.37 -1.58 -15.55
C PRO A 48 27.69 -0.34 -16.39
N LYS A 49 26.77 0.64 -16.46
CA LYS A 49 26.98 1.89 -17.20
C LYS A 49 27.79 2.91 -16.40
N TRP A 50 28.11 2.61 -15.14
CA TRP A 50 28.95 3.50 -14.33
C TRP A 50 30.40 3.39 -14.79
N PRO A 51 31.13 4.51 -14.97
CA PRO A 51 32.41 4.51 -15.67
C PRO A 51 33.41 3.46 -15.14
N TRP A 52 33.65 3.45 -13.82
CA TRP A 52 34.61 2.51 -13.24
C TRP A 52 34.13 1.05 -13.28
N ILE A 53 32.82 0.79 -13.28
CA ILE A 53 32.28 -0.57 -13.43
C ILE A 53 32.41 -1.03 -14.88
N ALA A 54 32.10 -0.16 -15.84
CA ALA A 54 32.28 -0.44 -17.26
C ALA A 54 33.75 -0.79 -17.56
N ASP A 55 34.68 0.04 -17.08
CA ASP A 55 36.12 -0.20 -17.22
C ASP A 55 36.55 -1.53 -16.58
N THR A 56 35.97 -1.87 -15.42
CA THR A 56 36.26 -3.12 -14.70
C THR A 56 35.70 -4.34 -15.45
N ILE A 57 34.54 -4.24 -16.09
CA ILE A 57 33.94 -5.33 -16.87
C ILE A 57 34.77 -5.61 -18.14
N GLU A 58 35.36 -4.57 -18.73
CA GLU A 58 36.19 -4.68 -19.94
C GLU A 58 37.63 -5.14 -19.65
N THR A 59 38.05 -5.17 -18.38
CA THR A 59 39.40 -5.55 -17.97
C THR A 59 39.43 -6.88 -17.24
N GLU A 60 40.44 -7.71 -17.50
CA GLU A 60 40.68 -8.91 -16.70
C GLU A 60 41.22 -8.49 -15.33
N VAL A 61 40.34 -8.45 -14.34
CA VAL A 61 40.66 -8.15 -12.94
C VAL A 61 40.44 -9.38 -12.06
N THR A 62 41.27 -9.54 -11.04
CA THR A 62 41.10 -10.57 -10.01
C THR A 62 39.99 -10.17 -9.02
N LEU A 63 39.42 -11.14 -8.30
CA LEU A 63 38.42 -10.88 -7.27
C LEU A 63 38.92 -9.90 -6.18
N GLN A 64 40.20 -9.96 -5.83
CA GLN A 64 40.79 -9.05 -4.84
C GLN A 64 40.88 -7.62 -5.37
N GLU A 65 41.18 -7.44 -6.66
CA GLU A 65 41.20 -6.13 -7.30
C GLU A 65 39.79 -5.54 -7.40
N ILE A 66 38.78 -6.36 -7.70
CA ILE A 66 37.37 -5.94 -7.66
C ILE A 66 36.98 -5.43 -6.28
N ASP A 67 37.33 -6.15 -5.21
CA ASP A 67 37.00 -5.76 -3.83
C ASP A 67 37.66 -4.42 -3.45
N ASN A 68 38.93 -4.24 -3.84
CA ASN A 68 39.65 -2.98 -3.66
C ASN A 68 39.01 -1.83 -4.45
N LEU A 69 38.60 -2.07 -5.69
CA LEU A 69 37.91 -1.08 -6.52
C LEU A 69 36.55 -0.70 -5.94
N PHE A 70 35.78 -1.68 -5.46
CA PHE A 70 34.49 -1.43 -4.83
C PHE A 70 34.66 -0.57 -3.57
N CYS A 71 35.60 -0.95 -2.69
CA CYS A 71 35.94 -0.19 -1.49
C CYS A 71 36.39 1.24 -1.81
N ALA A 72 37.21 1.42 -2.84
CA ALA A 72 37.70 2.72 -3.28
C ALA A 72 36.59 3.62 -3.84
N ASN A 73 35.55 3.04 -4.44
CA ASN A 73 34.46 3.76 -5.10
C ASN A 73 33.15 3.83 -4.29
N LEU A 74 33.12 3.39 -3.02
CA LEU A 74 31.91 3.40 -2.19
C LEU A 74 31.18 4.74 -2.16
N VAL A 75 31.91 5.86 -2.11
CA VAL A 75 31.31 7.19 -2.09
C VAL A 75 30.61 7.53 -3.41
N ASP A 76 31.21 7.15 -4.55
CA ASP A 76 30.63 7.34 -5.88
C ASP A 76 29.41 6.42 -6.09
N ILE A 77 29.47 5.18 -5.59
CA ILE A 77 28.32 4.25 -5.59
C ILE A 77 27.13 4.85 -4.84
N ASP A 78 27.37 5.34 -3.62
CA ASP A 78 26.33 5.94 -2.78
C ASP A 78 25.71 7.18 -3.46
N ASP A 79 26.54 8.04 -4.05
CA ASP A 79 26.11 9.26 -4.73
C ASP A 79 25.27 8.95 -5.98
N ARG A 80 25.74 8.02 -6.82
CA ARG A 80 25.00 7.56 -8.01
C ARG A 80 23.69 6.88 -7.66
N ALA A 81 23.70 6.00 -6.65
CA ALA A 81 22.49 5.34 -6.18
C ALA A 81 21.49 6.35 -5.60
N PHE A 82 21.96 7.37 -4.88
CA PHE A 82 21.13 8.47 -4.38
C PHE A 82 20.49 9.26 -5.53
N HIS A 83 21.28 9.68 -6.52
CA HIS A 83 20.78 10.44 -7.67
C HIS A 83 19.79 9.63 -8.50
N TRP A 84 20.12 8.37 -8.81
CA TRP A 84 19.23 7.46 -9.51
C TRP A 84 17.89 7.32 -8.78
N ARG A 85 17.90 7.09 -7.46
CA ARG A 85 16.66 6.99 -6.67
C ARG A 85 15.87 8.30 -6.69
N CYS A 86 16.52 9.45 -6.54
CA CYS A 86 15.86 10.74 -6.62
C CYS A 86 15.14 10.93 -7.97
N ASP A 87 15.73 10.45 -9.06
CA ASP A 87 15.13 10.54 -10.39
C ASP A 87 13.94 9.60 -10.57
N ILE A 88 13.97 8.39 -9.97
CA ILE A 88 12.81 7.51 -9.88
C ILE A 88 11.68 8.17 -9.08
N GLU A 89 11.99 8.73 -7.91
CA GLU A 89 11.01 9.39 -7.04
C GLU A 89 10.34 10.59 -7.74
N LYS A 90 11.11 11.40 -8.47
CA LYS A 90 10.56 12.48 -9.30
C LYS A 90 9.63 11.96 -10.39
N GLN A 91 10.03 10.90 -11.10
CA GLN A 91 9.22 10.33 -12.18
C GLN A 91 7.90 9.75 -11.67
N LEU A 92 7.88 9.19 -10.46
CA LEU A 92 6.65 8.71 -9.81
C LEU A 92 5.76 9.86 -9.33
N LEU A 93 6.35 10.91 -8.77
CA LEU A 93 5.60 11.95 -8.07
C LEU A 93 5.09 13.07 -8.98
N ILE A 94 5.87 13.49 -9.98
CA ILE A 94 5.51 14.59 -10.89
C ILE A 94 4.15 14.37 -11.55
N PRO A 95 3.83 13.17 -12.10
CA PRO A 95 2.51 12.91 -12.67
C PRO A 95 1.37 13.08 -11.65
N ILE A 96 1.55 12.56 -10.43
CA ILE A 96 0.55 12.66 -9.35
C ILE A 96 0.27 14.12 -9.00
N LEU A 97 1.31 14.92 -8.77
CA LEU A 97 1.15 16.33 -8.40
C LEU A 97 0.52 17.13 -9.55
N SER A 98 0.93 16.87 -10.78
CA SER A 98 0.38 17.53 -11.96
C SER A 98 -1.12 17.23 -12.13
N GLU A 99 -1.50 15.97 -12.01
CA GLU A 99 -2.90 15.52 -12.12
C GLU A 99 -3.79 16.09 -11.00
N ARG A 100 -3.29 16.09 -9.76
CA ARG A 100 -4.00 16.69 -8.61
C ARG A 100 -4.17 18.20 -8.76
N THR A 101 -3.19 18.89 -9.34
CA THR A 101 -3.29 20.32 -9.63
C THR A 101 -4.32 20.58 -10.73
N GLN A 102 -4.30 19.81 -11.82
CA GLN A 102 -5.26 19.93 -12.93
C GLN A 102 -6.70 19.62 -12.51
N SER A 103 -6.90 18.70 -11.56
CA SER A 103 -8.21 18.35 -11.01
C SER A 103 -8.69 19.29 -9.90
N ASN A 104 -7.93 20.35 -9.58
CA ASN A 104 -8.17 21.25 -8.45
C ASN A 104 -8.24 20.53 -7.08
N GLU A 105 -7.61 19.35 -6.95
CA GLU A 105 -7.44 18.66 -5.67
C GLU A 105 -6.29 19.28 -4.84
N LEU A 106 -5.36 19.98 -5.49
CA LEU A 106 -4.25 20.71 -4.88
C LEU A 106 -4.13 22.10 -5.51
N ASP A 107 -3.87 23.11 -4.68
CA ASP A 107 -3.51 24.45 -5.15
C ASP A 107 -2.04 24.44 -5.63
N PRO A 108 -1.72 25.05 -6.80
CA PRO A 108 -0.34 25.26 -7.21
C PRO A 108 0.56 25.88 -6.13
N ASP A 109 0.03 26.78 -5.30
CA ASP A 109 0.79 27.43 -4.23
C ASP A 109 1.15 26.46 -3.10
N ASP A 110 0.35 25.41 -2.90
CA ASP A 110 0.61 24.37 -1.90
C ASP A 110 1.76 23.43 -2.31
N LEU A 111 2.19 23.41 -3.57
CA LEU A 111 3.30 22.55 -4.03
C LEU A 111 4.64 22.86 -3.35
N ASN A 112 4.78 24.05 -2.76
CA ASN A 112 5.93 24.45 -1.94
C ASN A 112 5.69 24.28 -0.44
N SER A 113 4.52 23.80 -0.04
CA SER A 113 4.12 23.65 1.36
C SER A 113 4.64 22.34 1.96
N GLU A 114 5.34 22.45 3.09
CA GLU A 114 5.74 21.30 3.92
C GLU A 114 4.54 20.43 4.35
N VAL A 115 3.32 20.98 4.31
CA VAL A 115 2.10 20.25 4.67
C VAL A 115 1.82 19.10 3.69
N ILE A 116 2.07 19.29 2.38
CA ILE A 116 1.84 18.25 1.36
C ILE A 116 2.79 17.06 1.59
N PHE A 117 4.05 17.35 1.91
CA PHE A 117 5.10 16.35 2.11
C PHE A 117 5.19 15.81 3.53
N LYS A 118 4.23 16.18 4.39
CA LYS A 118 4.19 15.74 5.78
C LYS A 118 3.98 14.22 5.85
N LEU A 119 4.95 13.53 6.44
CA LEU A 119 4.86 12.14 6.87
C LEU A 119 4.81 12.12 8.40
N THR A 120 3.81 11.45 8.96
CA THR A 120 3.69 11.22 10.39
C THR A 120 4.06 9.79 10.75
N VAL A 121 4.64 9.63 11.93
CA VAL A 121 4.98 8.35 12.55
C VAL A 121 4.58 8.44 14.01
N LYS A 122 3.75 7.49 14.47
CA LYS A 122 3.19 7.44 15.83
C LYS A 122 2.52 8.76 16.22
N GLY A 123 1.76 9.35 15.28
CA GLY A 123 1.06 10.61 15.47
C GLY A 123 1.95 11.88 15.54
N SER A 124 3.27 11.74 15.41
CA SER A 124 4.21 12.85 15.39
C SER A 124 4.86 13.00 14.01
N ALA A 125 5.37 14.18 13.68
CA ALA A 125 6.29 14.33 12.54
C ALA A 125 7.71 14.20 13.11
N PRO A 126 8.28 12.98 13.21
CA PRO A 126 9.63 12.84 13.73
C PRO A 126 10.60 13.61 12.83
N PRO A 127 11.77 13.99 13.34
CA PRO A 127 12.82 14.59 12.54
C PRO A 127 13.39 13.54 11.57
N LEU A 128 12.71 13.31 10.44
CA LEU A 128 13.14 12.46 9.33
C LEU A 128 14.21 13.20 8.51
N LYS A 129 15.28 13.63 9.19
CA LYS A 129 16.31 14.54 8.65
C LYS A 129 17.01 13.98 7.40
N THR A 130 17.04 12.67 7.24
CA THR A 130 17.69 11.97 6.12
C THR A 130 16.73 11.66 4.96
N ILE A 131 15.41 11.72 5.18
CA ILE A 131 14.41 11.41 4.15
C ILE A 131 13.95 12.72 3.51
N GLY A 132 14.19 12.84 2.20
CA GLY A 132 13.77 13.99 1.41
C GLY A 132 12.25 14.12 1.28
N PRO A 133 11.73 15.30 0.89
CA PRO A 133 10.29 15.55 0.81
C PRO A 133 9.57 14.61 -0.17
N LEU A 134 10.18 14.31 -1.32
CA LEU A 134 9.61 13.40 -2.33
C LEU A 134 9.41 12.00 -1.75
N THR A 135 10.47 11.44 -1.14
CA THR A 135 10.42 10.14 -0.46
C THR A 135 9.37 10.14 0.66
N ARG A 136 9.29 11.20 1.48
CA ARG A 136 8.26 11.31 2.54
C ARG A 136 6.85 11.19 1.99
N PHE A 137 6.56 11.88 0.88
CA PHE A 137 5.25 11.79 0.23
C PHE A 137 4.96 10.38 -0.31
N LEU A 138 5.94 9.77 -0.96
CA LEU A 138 5.81 8.43 -1.55
C LEU A 138 5.60 7.34 -0.48
N LEU A 139 6.15 7.54 0.72
CA LEU A 139 6.01 6.60 1.84
C LEU A 139 4.63 6.65 2.54
N ARG A 140 3.79 7.67 2.26
CA ARG A 140 2.48 7.81 2.87
C ARG A 140 1.54 6.66 2.48
N ALA A 141 0.69 6.27 3.42
CA ALA A 141 -0.32 5.23 3.24
C ALA A 141 -1.43 5.59 2.24
N ASP A 142 -1.56 6.85 1.85
CA ASP A 142 -2.47 7.32 0.81
C ASP A 142 -1.80 7.56 -0.54
N THR A 143 -0.50 7.32 -0.68
CA THR A 143 0.19 7.35 -1.98
C THR A 143 0.24 5.94 -2.54
N ILE A 144 -0.80 5.59 -3.29
CA ILE A 144 -1.03 4.22 -3.78
C ILE A 144 -0.86 4.16 -5.30
N PHE A 145 -0.08 3.20 -5.76
CA PHE A 145 0.15 2.94 -7.18
C PHE A 145 -0.58 1.68 -7.62
N ARG A 146 -0.87 1.61 -8.91
CA ARG A 146 -1.16 0.37 -9.62
C ARG A 146 -0.06 0.11 -10.63
N GLN A 147 0.32 -1.14 -10.79
CA GLN A 147 1.26 -1.54 -11.83
C GLN A 147 0.47 -1.92 -13.08
N ILE A 148 0.75 -1.29 -14.22
CA ILE A 148 0.21 -1.76 -15.50
C ILE A 148 1.00 -3.00 -15.89
N ARG A 149 0.32 -4.15 -15.93
CA ARG A 149 0.86 -5.40 -16.47
C ARG A 149 0.22 -5.68 -17.82
N GLU A 150 0.98 -6.28 -18.72
CA GLU A 150 0.49 -6.65 -20.05
C GLU A 150 -0.57 -7.77 -20.00
N ASP A 151 -0.56 -8.59 -18.94
CA ASP A 151 -1.57 -9.64 -18.76
C ASP A 151 -2.84 -9.11 -18.07
N PRO A 152 -3.97 -8.98 -18.78
CA PRO A 152 -5.24 -8.50 -18.23
C PRO A 152 -5.89 -9.49 -17.25
N LYS A 153 -5.35 -10.71 -17.08
CA LYS A 153 -5.90 -11.72 -16.16
C LYS A 153 -5.41 -11.58 -14.72
N ILE A 154 -4.34 -10.82 -14.49
CA ILE A 154 -3.85 -10.57 -13.14
C ILE A 154 -4.71 -9.45 -12.57
N ASN A 155 -5.39 -9.74 -11.44
CA ASN A 155 -6.17 -8.73 -10.72
C ASN A 155 -5.31 -7.48 -10.47
N GLU A 156 -5.92 -6.30 -10.62
CA GLU A 156 -5.28 -5.00 -10.36
C GLU A 156 -4.81 -4.96 -8.89
N GLU A 157 -3.53 -5.30 -8.67
CA GLU A 157 -2.88 -5.22 -7.38
C GLU A 157 -2.33 -3.80 -7.22
N PHE A 158 -2.65 -3.18 -6.08
CA PHE A 158 -2.08 -1.89 -5.74
C PHE A 158 -0.81 -2.07 -4.89
N VAL A 159 0.15 -1.19 -5.09
CA VAL A 159 1.50 -1.24 -4.50
C VAL A 159 1.86 0.09 -3.86
N TYR A 160 2.78 0.03 -2.90
CA TYR A 160 3.34 1.19 -2.20
C TYR A 160 4.82 1.32 -2.50
N TYR A 161 5.35 2.53 -2.51
CA TYR A 161 6.81 2.74 -2.45
C TYR A 161 7.30 2.37 -1.04
N PRO A 162 8.38 1.59 -0.85
CA PRO A 162 9.39 1.23 -1.83
C PRO A 162 9.17 -0.09 -2.56
N TYR A 163 8.07 -0.82 -2.33
CA TYR A 163 7.76 -2.14 -2.93
C TYR A 163 7.49 -2.13 -4.45
N LEU A 164 8.07 -1.19 -5.18
CA LEU A 164 8.04 -1.12 -6.63
C LEU A 164 9.09 -2.13 -7.14
N THR A 165 8.67 -3.29 -7.64
CA THR A 165 9.52 -4.39 -8.20
C THR A 165 10.88 -4.57 -7.52
N SER A 166 11.00 -5.60 -6.66
CA SER A 166 12.21 -5.87 -5.88
C SER A 166 13.49 -5.85 -6.74
N THR A 167 14.41 -4.95 -6.40
CA THR A 167 15.78 -4.93 -6.94
C THR A 167 16.66 -5.98 -6.26
N PHE A 168 16.26 -6.46 -5.07
CA PHE A 168 16.97 -7.49 -4.32
C PHE A 168 16.35 -8.87 -4.59
N GLY A 169 17.14 -9.81 -5.13
CA GLY A 169 16.72 -11.17 -5.50
C GLY A 169 16.48 -11.40 -7.00
N SER A 170 16.50 -10.35 -7.82
CA SER A 170 16.34 -10.43 -9.28
C SER A 170 17.63 -10.79 -10.04
N TYR A 171 18.77 -10.87 -9.34
CA TYR A 171 20.09 -11.17 -9.93
C TYR A 171 20.23 -12.56 -10.57
N TYR A 172 19.24 -13.45 -10.39
CA TYR A 172 19.35 -14.85 -10.83
C TYR A 172 18.61 -15.17 -12.13
N TRP A 173 17.85 -14.24 -12.73
CA TRP A 173 17.09 -14.49 -13.96
C TRP A 173 17.52 -13.53 -15.06
N VAL A 174 18.22 -14.05 -16.07
CA VAL A 174 18.95 -13.29 -17.09
C VAL A 174 18.04 -12.70 -18.18
N ASP A 175 16.76 -13.10 -18.26
CA ASP A 175 15.99 -12.93 -19.50
C ASP A 175 14.75 -12.03 -19.44
N ASP A 176 14.55 -11.21 -18.41
CA ASP A 176 13.27 -10.50 -18.28
C ASP A 176 13.42 -8.96 -18.27
N GLU A 177 12.90 -8.32 -19.33
CA GLU A 177 12.59 -6.88 -19.36
C GLU A 177 11.70 -6.47 -18.16
N LEU A 178 11.03 -7.43 -17.52
CA LEU A 178 10.25 -7.29 -16.29
C LEU A 178 11.07 -6.87 -15.05
N LEU A 179 12.41 -6.93 -15.09
CA LEU A 179 13.27 -6.62 -13.94
C LEU A 179 13.77 -5.18 -13.90
N LYS A 180 13.52 -4.40 -14.95
CA LYS A 180 13.89 -2.98 -15.01
C LYS A 180 12.87 -2.15 -14.24
N VAL A 181 13.33 -1.41 -13.23
CA VAL A 181 12.48 -0.43 -12.55
C VAL A 181 12.11 0.65 -13.57
N THR A 182 10.86 0.58 -14.03
CA THR A 182 10.32 1.47 -15.05
C THR A 182 9.23 2.32 -14.40
N PRO A 183 9.53 3.54 -13.91
CA PRO A 183 8.55 4.39 -13.22
C PRO A 183 7.26 4.59 -14.01
N SER A 184 7.35 4.63 -15.34
CA SER A 184 6.19 4.77 -16.23
C SER A 184 5.26 3.55 -16.28
N SER A 185 5.63 2.42 -15.65
CA SER A 185 4.73 1.27 -15.47
C SER A 185 3.86 1.40 -14.22
N TYR A 186 4.16 2.37 -13.34
CA TYR A 186 3.44 2.63 -12.11
C TYR A 186 2.60 3.89 -12.26
N HIS A 187 1.30 3.73 -12.04
CA HIS A 187 0.35 4.83 -12.15
C HIS A 187 -0.36 5.04 -10.84
N ARG A 188 -0.81 6.28 -10.61
CA ARG A 188 -1.70 6.62 -9.51
C ARG A 188 -2.92 5.69 -9.50
N HIS A 189 -3.21 5.07 -8.37
CA HIS A 189 -4.46 4.33 -8.17
C HIS A 189 -5.49 5.23 -7.47
N GLU A 190 -6.12 6.13 -8.24
CA GLU A 190 -6.99 7.20 -7.72
C GLU A 190 -8.05 6.72 -6.71
N LEU A 191 -8.76 5.63 -7.01
CA LEU A 191 -9.82 5.13 -6.13
C LEU A 191 -9.26 4.58 -4.81
N ALA A 192 -8.17 3.81 -4.85
CA ALA A 192 -7.52 3.27 -3.66
C ALA A 192 -6.97 4.39 -2.78
N GLU A 193 -6.37 5.41 -3.39
CA GLU A 193 -5.91 6.62 -2.72
C GLU A 193 -7.07 7.39 -2.06
N LYS A 194 -8.21 7.56 -2.75
CA LYS A 194 -9.42 8.20 -2.18
C LYS A 194 -9.97 7.41 -0.98
N VAL A 195 -10.04 6.08 -1.12
CA VAL A 195 -10.44 5.17 -0.03
C VAL A 195 -9.48 5.29 1.14
N SER A 196 -8.18 5.14 0.90
CA SER A 196 -7.12 5.23 1.91
C SER A 196 -7.20 6.54 2.69
N ARG A 197 -7.33 7.70 2.01
CA ARG A 197 -7.49 9.00 2.67
C ARG A 197 -8.71 9.08 3.58
N ALA A 198 -9.85 8.56 3.11
CA ALA A 198 -11.07 8.56 3.91
C ALA A 198 -10.91 7.67 5.16
N LEU A 199 -10.26 6.51 5.02
CA LEU A 199 -9.96 5.61 6.13
C LEU A 199 -9.00 6.24 7.14
N LEU A 200 -7.86 6.78 6.68
CA LEU A 200 -6.87 7.46 7.53
C LEU A 200 -7.49 8.62 8.31
N LYS A 201 -8.35 9.41 7.66
CA LYS A 201 -9.10 10.48 8.33
C LYS A 201 -10.02 9.93 9.42
N GLY A 202 -10.66 8.78 9.17
CA GLY A 202 -11.55 8.13 10.13
C GLY A 202 -10.86 7.63 11.41
N ILE A 203 -9.56 7.32 11.34
CA ILE A 203 -8.75 6.91 12.49
C ILE A 203 -7.75 7.98 12.94
N GLU A 204 -7.89 9.21 12.46
CA GLU A 204 -7.03 10.35 12.81
C GLU A 204 -5.53 10.16 12.51
N MET A 205 -5.20 9.31 11.52
CA MET A 205 -3.82 8.99 11.10
C MET A 205 -3.46 9.62 9.75
N VAL A 206 -3.88 10.87 9.52
CA VAL A 206 -3.60 11.57 8.26
C VAL A 206 -2.10 11.79 8.08
N GLY A 207 -1.56 11.27 6.97
CA GLY A 207 -0.13 11.34 6.66
C GLY A 207 0.70 10.22 7.27
N ALA A 208 0.08 9.19 7.87
CA ALA A 208 0.80 8.00 8.33
C ALA A 208 1.54 7.30 7.19
N SER A 209 2.69 6.70 7.51
CA SER A 209 3.41 5.87 6.54
C SER A 209 2.68 4.53 6.32
N HIS A 210 2.73 3.98 5.11
CA HIS A 210 2.17 2.64 4.88
C HIS A 210 2.91 1.56 5.70
N LEU A 211 4.21 1.76 5.99
CA LEU A 211 4.98 0.87 6.86
C LEU A 211 4.43 0.88 8.29
N GLU A 212 4.12 2.05 8.84
CA GLU A 212 3.50 2.18 10.17
C GLU A 212 2.23 1.34 10.27
N LEU A 213 1.36 1.40 9.26
CA LEU A 213 0.11 0.64 9.25
C LEU A 213 0.32 -0.85 8.97
N ALA A 214 1.40 -1.21 8.25
CA ALA A 214 1.78 -2.60 8.04
C ALA A 214 2.29 -3.24 9.34
N VAL A 215 3.14 -2.55 10.11
CA VAL A 215 3.65 -3.07 11.39
C VAL A 215 2.59 -3.15 12.49
N MET A 216 1.47 -2.44 12.34
CA MET A 216 0.29 -2.61 13.19
C MET A 216 -0.41 -3.96 12.97
N GLY A 217 -0.19 -4.63 11.84
CA GLY A 217 -0.76 -5.95 11.55
C GLY A 217 -2.28 -5.94 11.32
N ASP A 218 -2.90 -7.07 11.66
CA ASP A 218 -4.33 -7.29 11.47
C ASP A 218 -5.15 -6.72 12.64
N VAL A 219 -5.27 -5.39 12.67
CA VAL A 219 -6.01 -4.66 13.72
C VAL A 219 -7.12 -3.77 13.17
N PHE A 220 -7.24 -3.63 11.85
CA PHE A 220 -8.22 -2.74 11.25
C PHE A 220 -9.56 -3.44 11.10
N VAL A 221 -10.62 -2.81 11.59
CA VAL A 221 -12.00 -3.32 11.48
C VAL A 221 -12.85 -2.35 10.67
N CYS A 222 -13.66 -2.89 9.77
CA CYS A 222 -14.64 -2.10 9.03
C CYS A 222 -15.80 -1.78 9.96
N GLY A 223 -16.04 -0.50 10.25
CA GLY A 223 -17.12 -0.07 11.16
C GLY A 223 -18.52 -0.23 10.55
N ARG A 224 -18.61 -0.60 9.28
CA ARG A 224 -19.86 -0.70 8.50
C ARG A 224 -20.26 -2.13 8.17
N CYS A 225 -19.34 -3.07 8.36
CA CYS A 225 -19.61 -4.49 8.23
C CYS A 225 -20.27 -5.01 9.51
N ARG A 226 -21.30 -5.85 9.36
CA ARG A 226 -21.90 -6.58 10.49
C ARG A 226 -20.98 -7.67 11.00
N LEU A 227 -20.37 -8.43 10.07
CA LEU A 227 -19.34 -9.40 10.40
C LEU A 227 -18.02 -8.66 10.56
N GLN A 228 -17.71 -8.29 11.79
CA GLN A 228 -16.44 -7.64 12.12
C GLN A 228 -15.34 -8.70 12.02
N LYS A 229 -14.45 -8.51 11.05
CA LYS A 229 -13.20 -9.25 10.93
C LYS A 229 -12.07 -8.24 10.92
N VAL A 230 -11.02 -8.53 11.67
CA VAL A 230 -9.78 -7.80 11.59
C VAL A 230 -9.14 -8.00 10.22
N LYS A 231 -8.43 -6.98 9.76
CA LYS A 231 -7.75 -6.96 8.46
C LYS A 231 -6.45 -6.19 8.62
N SER A 232 -5.46 -6.54 7.81
CA SER A 232 -4.31 -5.67 7.56
C SER A 232 -4.77 -4.37 6.91
N TRP A 233 -3.89 -3.36 6.91
CA TRP A 233 -4.14 -2.10 6.21
C TRP A 233 -4.47 -2.30 4.73
N GLN A 234 -3.67 -3.12 4.03
CA GLN A 234 -3.91 -3.48 2.64
C GLN A 234 -5.26 -4.19 2.47
N GLY A 235 -5.59 -5.13 3.38
CA GLY A 235 -6.87 -5.81 3.39
C GLY A 235 -8.06 -4.88 3.61
N MET A 236 -7.90 -3.82 4.41
CA MET A 236 -8.94 -2.81 4.64
C MET A 236 -9.19 -1.94 3.41
N VAL A 237 -8.12 -1.47 2.74
CA VAL A 237 -8.25 -0.71 1.48
C VAL A 237 -8.91 -1.58 0.41
N GLN A 238 -8.45 -2.83 0.24
CA GLN A 238 -9.02 -3.78 -0.71
C GLN A 238 -10.50 -4.06 -0.43
N HIS A 239 -10.87 -4.26 0.85
CA HIS A 239 -12.26 -4.46 1.27
C HIS A 239 -13.19 -3.35 0.75
N TYR A 240 -12.80 -2.08 0.91
CA TYR A 240 -13.60 -0.95 0.41
C TYR A 240 -13.64 -0.87 -1.11
N LEU A 241 -12.54 -1.18 -1.80
CA LEU A 241 -12.52 -1.26 -3.27
C LEU A 241 -13.50 -2.32 -3.78
N ASP A 242 -13.52 -3.49 -3.16
CA ASP A 242 -14.39 -4.60 -3.55
C ASP A 242 -15.86 -4.26 -3.32
N GLU A 243 -16.20 -3.62 -2.20
CA GLU A 243 -17.57 -3.20 -1.90
C GLU A 243 -18.04 -2.08 -2.86
N ILE A 244 -17.17 -1.12 -3.23
CA ILE A 244 -17.49 -0.09 -4.25
C ILE A 244 -17.69 -0.72 -5.63
N ARG A 245 -16.84 -1.67 -6.03
CA ARG A 245 -16.98 -2.41 -7.30
C ARG A 245 -18.27 -3.23 -7.31
N SER A 246 -18.55 -3.96 -6.23
CA SER A 246 -19.76 -4.77 -6.07
C SER A 246 -21.04 -3.93 -6.15
N TRP A 247 -21.05 -2.76 -5.51
CA TRP A 247 -22.14 -1.79 -5.63
C TRP A 247 -22.35 -1.32 -7.08
N SER A 248 -21.25 -0.99 -7.78
CA SER A 248 -21.30 -0.53 -9.17
C SER A 248 -21.86 -1.60 -10.11
N VAL A 249 -21.45 -2.86 -9.96
CA VAL A 249 -22.01 -4.00 -10.72
C VAL A 249 -23.49 -4.18 -10.41
N SER A 250 -23.88 -4.06 -9.14
CA SER A 250 -25.28 -4.19 -8.72
C SER A 250 -26.17 -3.15 -9.41
N LEU A 251 -25.71 -1.90 -9.52
CA LEU A 251 -26.42 -0.84 -10.24
C LEU A 251 -26.57 -1.12 -11.75
N LEU A 252 -25.60 -1.79 -12.36
CA LEU A 252 -25.60 -2.12 -13.80
C LEU A 252 -26.50 -3.32 -14.13
N VAL A 253 -26.41 -4.40 -13.35
CA VAL A 253 -27.11 -5.68 -13.63
C VAL A 253 -28.59 -5.61 -13.27
N TYR A 254 -28.96 -4.79 -12.28
CA TYR A 254 -30.33 -4.67 -11.81
C TYR A 254 -30.87 -3.24 -11.95
N PRO A 255 -31.10 -2.72 -13.18
CA PRO A 255 -31.83 -1.46 -13.34
C PRO A 255 -33.27 -1.52 -12.79
N ARG A 256 -33.74 -2.71 -12.37
CA ARG A 256 -34.99 -2.93 -11.63
C ARG A 256 -35.02 -2.34 -10.22
N PHE A 257 -33.94 -1.71 -9.74
CA PHE A 257 -34.01 -0.81 -8.56
C PHE A 257 -34.89 0.44 -8.78
N LYS A 258 -35.52 0.60 -9.95
CA LYS A 258 -36.82 1.27 -10.11
C LYS A 258 -37.99 0.44 -9.52
N THR A 259 -37.82 -0.19 -8.36
CA THR A 259 -38.97 -0.74 -7.65
C THR A 259 -39.83 0.44 -7.23
N LEU A 260 -41.16 0.35 -7.37
CA LEU A 260 -42.14 1.30 -6.80
C LEU A 260 -42.06 1.41 -5.26
N HIS A 261 -41.11 0.70 -4.64
CA HIS A 261 -40.85 0.73 -3.21
C HIS A 261 -40.27 2.11 -2.84
N PRO A 262 -40.86 2.84 -1.88
CA PRO A 262 -40.45 4.20 -1.49
C PRO A 262 -39.11 4.25 -0.73
N THR A 263 -38.33 3.18 -0.73
CA THR A 263 -37.09 3.07 0.05
C THR A 263 -35.91 3.41 -0.85
N GLY A 264 -35.24 4.54 -0.56
CA GLY A 264 -33.98 4.88 -1.22
C GLY A 264 -32.89 3.86 -0.90
N TYR A 265 -32.14 3.47 -1.92
CA TYR A 265 -31.00 2.54 -1.79
C TYR A 265 -29.69 3.33 -1.74
N TYR A 266 -28.73 2.84 -0.94
CA TYR A 266 -27.43 3.48 -0.79
C TYR A 266 -26.32 2.45 -0.60
N ASN A 267 -25.10 2.83 -0.97
CA ASN A 267 -23.91 2.04 -0.68
C ASN A 267 -23.51 2.24 0.79
N ALA A 268 -23.69 1.20 1.61
CA ALA A 268 -23.27 1.22 3.00
C ALA A 268 -21.77 1.53 3.14
N HIS A 269 -20.92 1.09 2.21
CA HIS A 269 -19.48 1.34 2.19
C HIS A 269 -19.08 2.63 1.44
N SER A 270 -20.02 3.55 1.19
CA SER A 270 -19.70 4.85 0.56
C SER A 270 -18.78 5.70 1.43
N ILE A 271 -17.58 6.02 0.95
CA ILE A 271 -16.62 6.87 1.67
C ILE A 271 -17.11 8.31 1.91
N THR A 272 -18.16 8.76 1.21
CA THR A 272 -18.72 10.12 1.32
C THR A 272 -20.02 10.20 2.11
N CYS A 273 -20.68 9.06 2.37
CA CYS A 273 -21.99 9.03 3.00
C CYS A 273 -21.90 8.43 4.40
N SER A 274 -22.36 9.17 5.41
CA SER A 274 -22.53 8.68 6.78
C SER A 274 -24.03 8.63 7.06
N ILE A 275 -24.60 7.44 7.04
CA ILE A 275 -26.06 7.26 7.18
C ILE A 275 -26.43 6.90 8.61
N ASP A 276 -25.51 6.26 9.34
CA ASP A 276 -25.72 5.70 10.66
C ASP A 276 -24.70 6.22 11.69
N ASN A 277 -23.88 7.21 11.33
CA ASN A 277 -22.72 7.67 12.11
C ASN A 277 -21.68 6.58 12.38
N SER A 278 -21.76 5.42 11.72
CA SER A 278 -20.77 4.37 11.87
C SER A 278 -19.45 4.81 11.22
N PRO A 279 -18.32 4.66 11.93
CA PRO A 279 -17.02 5.02 11.37
C PRO A 279 -16.72 4.13 10.16
N LEU A 280 -15.93 4.64 9.22
CA LEU A 280 -15.47 3.83 8.09
C LEU A 280 -14.60 2.67 8.59
N THR A 281 -13.65 2.98 9.45
CA THR A 281 -12.76 2.01 10.07
C THR A 281 -12.41 2.44 11.47
N ARG A 282 -12.04 1.48 12.29
CA ARG A 282 -11.51 1.65 13.64
C ARG A 282 -10.33 0.69 13.83
N VAL A 283 -9.46 1.02 14.77
CA VAL A 283 -8.39 0.13 15.23
C VAL A 283 -8.95 -0.69 16.39
N ALA A 284 -8.91 -2.01 16.29
CA ALA A 284 -9.29 -2.92 17.36
C ALA A 284 -8.21 -2.99 18.44
N THR A 285 -8.63 -3.23 19.67
CA THR A 285 -7.72 -3.57 20.78
C THR A 285 -7.24 -5.02 20.65
N ASP A 286 -6.10 -5.34 21.28
CA ASP A 286 -5.56 -6.71 21.27
C ASP A 286 -6.56 -7.77 21.78
N GLN A 287 -7.40 -7.37 22.75
CA GLN A 287 -8.48 -8.21 23.27
C GLN A 287 -9.53 -8.48 22.19
N GLU A 288 -10.03 -7.43 21.53
CA GLU A 288 -11.02 -7.56 20.45
C GLU A 288 -10.48 -8.39 19.27
N VAL A 289 -9.19 -8.23 18.93
CA VAL A 289 -8.53 -9.04 17.89
C VAL A 289 -8.56 -10.52 18.27
N THR A 290 -8.24 -10.83 19.53
CA THR A 290 -8.26 -12.21 20.04
C THR A 290 -9.67 -12.81 19.99
N GLU A 291 -10.67 -12.05 20.44
CA GLU A 291 -12.09 -12.44 20.42
C GLU A 291 -12.58 -12.70 18.98
N MET A 292 -12.34 -11.77 18.05
CA MET A 292 -12.73 -11.93 16.64
C MET A 292 -12.04 -13.12 15.96
N ASN A 293 -10.78 -13.38 16.28
CA ASN A 293 -10.06 -14.53 15.75
C ASN A 293 -10.64 -15.85 16.28
N MET A 294 -11.01 -15.93 17.56
CA MET A 294 -11.68 -17.10 18.13
C MET A 294 -13.06 -17.36 17.50
N GLU A 295 -13.87 -16.33 17.30
CA GLU A 295 -15.18 -16.45 16.65
C GLU A 295 -15.06 -16.89 15.19
N SER A 296 -14.02 -16.41 14.47
CA SER A 296 -13.80 -16.77 13.06
C SER A 296 -13.53 -18.25 12.82
N VAL A 297 -12.98 -18.95 13.82
CA VAL A 297 -12.69 -20.39 13.78
C VAL A 297 -13.95 -21.24 14.04
N GLN A 298 -14.98 -20.65 14.67
CA GLN A 298 -16.21 -21.36 15.05
C GLN A 298 -17.35 -21.20 14.04
N LEU A 299 -17.27 -20.24 13.12
CA LEU A 299 -18.31 -19.99 12.12
C LEU A 299 -18.12 -20.87 10.88
N ASP A 300 -18.99 -21.88 10.72
CA ASP A 300 -19.25 -22.52 9.43
C ASP A 300 -19.50 -21.43 8.37
N ASN A 301 -18.83 -21.52 7.22
CA ASN A 301 -18.81 -20.48 6.18
C ASN A 301 -20.22 -19.88 5.94
N PRO A 302 -20.47 -18.66 6.44
CA PRO A 302 -21.81 -18.12 6.40
C PRO A 302 -22.24 -17.84 4.95
N ILE A 303 -23.41 -18.32 4.57
CA ILE A 303 -24.06 -17.99 3.31
C ILE A 303 -24.74 -16.64 3.51
N SER A 304 -24.36 -15.64 2.72
CA SER A 304 -24.97 -14.31 2.77
C SER A 304 -25.94 -14.10 1.61
N CYS A 305 -27.15 -13.62 1.90
CA CYS A 305 -28.08 -13.18 0.86
C CYS A 305 -27.55 -11.88 0.24
N ILE A 306 -27.10 -11.93 -1.01
CA ILE A 306 -26.50 -10.77 -1.72
C ILE A 306 -27.46 -9.57 -1.76
N PRO A 307 -28.76 -9.72 -2.10
CA PRO A 307 -29.71 -8.61 -2.00
C PRO A 307 -29.69 -7.97 -0.61
N CYS A 308 -29.91 -8.76 0.45
CA CYS A 308 -29.93 -8.31 1.84
C CYS A 308 -28.60 -7.69 2.32
N LYS A 309 -27.46 -8.27 1.91
CA LYS A 309 -26.12 -7.71 2.14
C LYS A 309 -26.03 -6.29 1.57
N ASN A 310 -26.51 -6.10 0.34
CA ASN A 310 -26.48 -4.81 -0.36
C ASN A 310 -27.52 -3.81 0.17
N TYR A 311 -28.50 -4.24 0.97
CA TYR A 311 -29.51 -3.39 1.61
C TYR A 311 -29.16 -2.95 3.04
N ALA A 312 -27.90 -3.10 3.48
CA ALA A 312 -27.48 -2.93 4.88
C ALA A 312 -28.29 -3.79 5.88
N ARG A 313 -29.01 -4.79 5.38
CA ARG A 313 -29.84 -5.75 6.11
C ARG A 313 -29.32 -7.15 5.85
N MET A 314 -28.02 -7.36 6.06
CA MET A 314 -27.39 -8.65 5.77
C MET A 314 -28.15 -9.78 6.49
N TYR A 315 -28.81 -10.64 5.71
CA TYR A 315 -29.29 -11.93 6.16
C TYR A 315 -28.18 -12.93 5.90
N VAL A 316 -27.76 -13.58 6.98
CA VAL A 316 -26.69 -14.57 6.97
C VAL A 316 -27.28 -15.84 7.56
N SER A 317 -27.01 -16.96 6.91
CA SER A 317 -27.37 -18.28 7.38
C SER A 317 -26.17 -19.20 7.23
N THR A 318 -25.95 -20.09 8.20
CA THR A 318 -24.99 -21.19 8.07
C THR A 318 -25.61 -22.42 7.40
N ASN A 319 -26.93 -22.39 7.14
CA ASN A 319 -27.70 -23.46 6.49
C ASN A 319 -28.31 -22.98 5.16
N MET A 320 -28.13 -23.75 4.08
CA MET A 320 -28.74 -23.51 2.76
C MET A 320 -30.27 -23.50 2.79
N GLU A 321 -30.92 -24.40 3.54
CA GLU A 321 -32.39 -24.46 3.60
C GLU A 321 -32.98 -23.17 4.20
N ALA A 322 -32.34 -22.62 5.22
CA ALA A 322 -32.73 -21.34 5.81
C ALA A 322 -32.41 -20.14 4.91
N MET A 323 -31.45 -20.26 3.98
CA MET A 323 -31.21 -19.27 2.93
C MET A 323 -32.28 -19.33 1.84
N GLU A 324 -32.66 -20.53 1.41
CA GLU A 324 -33.73 -20.74 0.43
C GLU A 324 -35.07 -20.20 0.97
N CYS A 325 -35.44 -20.55 2.20
CA CYS A 325 -36.66 -20.05 2.83
C CYS A 325 -36.66 -18.51 2.98
N HIS A 326 -35.49 -17.91 3.22
CA HIS A 326 -35.35 -16.46 3.25
C HIS A 326 -35.56 -15.85 1.85
N LEU A 327 -34.96 -16.42 0.81
CA LEU A 327 -35.09 -15.95 -0.58
C LEU A 327 -36.52 -16.12 -1.12
N GLU A 328 -37.27 -17.12 -0.67
CA GLU A 328 -38.69 -17.29 -1.02
C GLU A 328 -39.60 -16.23 -0.40
N ARG A 329 -39.16 -15.61 0.70
CA ARG A 329 -39.94 -14.64 1.49
C ARG A 329 -39.49 -13.18 1.31
N ALA A 330 -38.33 -12.95 0.70
CA ALA A 330 -37.71 -11.64 0.50
C ALA A 330 -38.18 -10.96 -0.80
#